data_AF-A0A5W2M2L1-F1
#
_entry.id   AF-A0A5W2M2L1-F1
#
_cell.length_a   1.000
_cell.length_b   1.000
_cell.length_c   1.000
_cell.angle_alpha   90.00
_cell.angle_beta   90.00
_cell.angle_gamma   90.00
#
_symmetry.space_group_name_H-M   'P 1'
#
loop_
_entity.id
_entity.type
_entity.pdbx_description
1 polymer ?
#
loop_
_entity_poly.entity_id
_entity_poly.type
_entity_poly.pdbx_seq_one_letter_code
_entity_poly.pdbx_strand_id
1 'polypeptide(L)'
;MPALIPRACRKRGCHSTTTDPSGYCESHKSESWKQYKPGQSRHQRGYGSKWDIIRARILKRDQYLCQNHRRQKIAKKATSVDHIIPKAHGGNDDDSNLESLCWECHRAKTARERLN
;
A
#
# COMPACT_ATOMS: atom_id res chain seq x y z
N MET A 1 2.94 -27.27 -27.68
CA MET A 1 3.68 -27.11 -26.40
C MET A 1 3.13 -28.10 -25.40
N PRO A 2 3.97 -28.82 -24.64
CA PRO A 2 3.49 -29.76 -23.62
C PRO A 2 2.74 -29.03 -22.50
N ALA A 3 1.78 -29.72 -21.89
CA ALA A 3 1.04 -29.19 -20.75
C ALA A 3 1.99 -28.96 -19.56
N LEU A 4 1.77 -27.87 -18.83
CA LEU A 4 2.54 -27.55 -17.62
C LEU A 4 2.30 -28.63 -16.56
N ILE A 5 3.39 -29.11 -15.95
CA ILE A 5 3.32 -30.02 -14.81
C ILE A 5 2.68 -29.29 -13.62
N PRO A 6 1.58 -29.79 -13.03
CA PRO A 6 0.96 -29.18 -11.86
C PRO A 6 1.91 -29.16 -10.66
N ARG A 7 1.95 -28.04 -9.93
CA ARG A 7 2.72 -27.86 -8.69
C ARG A 7 1.80 -27.71 -7.49
N ALA A 8 2.30 -27.97 -6.29
CA ALA A 8 1.52 -27.78 -5.06
C ALA A 8 1.15 -26.31 -4.83
N CYS A 9 -0.03 -26.07 -4.26
CA CYS A 9 -0.47 -24.75 -3.85
C CYS A 9 0.47 -24.18 -2.75
N ARG A 10 0.80 -22.89 -2.85
CA ARG A 10 1.66 -22.18 -1.89
C ARG A 10 1.01 -21.90 -0.54
N LYS A 11 -0.31 -22.03 -0.41
CA LYS A 11 -1.01 -21.88 0.87
C LYS A 11 -0.63 -23.03 1.80
N ARG A 12 -0.03 -22.72 2.95
CA ARG A 12 0.33 -23.73 3.97
C ARG A 12 -0.90 -24.56 4.33
N GLY A 13 -0.77 -25.88 4.28
CA GLY A 13 -1.85 -26.82 4.59
C GLY A 13 -2.86 -27.05 3.46
N CYS A 14 -2.74 -26.38 2.32
CA CYS A 14 -3.58 -26.65 1.15
C CYS A 14 -3.07 -27.89 0.41
N HIS A 15 -3.94 -28.88 0.21
CA HIS A 15 -3.63 -30.12 -0.50
C HIS A 15 -3.86 -30.04 -2.03
N SER A 16 -4.32 -28.89 -2.55
CA SER A 16 -4.62 -28.72 -3.97
C SER A 16 -3.35 -28.45 -4.79
N THR A 17 -3.37 -28.83 -6.07
CA THR A 17 -2.34 -28.51 -7.06
C THR A 17 -2.80 -27.38 -7.99
N THR A 18 -1.86 -26.76 -8.69
CA THR A 18 -2.11 -25.64 -9.61
C THR A 18 -1.07 -25.62 -10.72
N THR A 19 -1.48 -25.22 -11.90
CA THR A 19 -0.59 -24.87 -13.03
C THR A 19 -0.45 -23.35 -13.19
N ASP A 20 -1.18 -22.56 -12.38
CA ASP A 20 -1.22 -21.11 -12.47
C ASP A 20 0.13 -20.48 -12.08
N PRO A 21 0.64 -19.46 -12.80
CA PRO A 21 1.90 -18.77 -12.51
C PRO A 21 2.02 -18.19 -11.09
N SER A 22 0.90 -17.85 -10.44
CA SER A 22 0.87 -17.38 -9.05
C SER A 22 1.34 -18.44 -8.04
N GLY A 23 1.18 -19.72 -8.38
CA GLY A 23 1.45 -20.84 -7.48
C GLY A 23 0.35 -21.10 -6.45
N TYR A 24 -0.85 -20.55 -6.64
CA TYR A 24 -2.03 -20.84 -5.82
C TYR A 24 -3.09 -21.59 -6.65
N CYS A 25 -3.84 -22.50 -6.00
CA CYS A 25 -5.01 -23.15 -6.62
C CYS A 25 -6.18 -22.16 -6.76
N GLU A 26 -7.20 -22.50 -7.54
CA GLU A 26 -8.36 -21.61 -7.77
C GLU A 26 -8.99 -21.09 -6.47
N SER A 27 -9.10 -21.93 -5.43
CA SER A 27 -9.60 -21.53 -4.11
C SER A 27 -8.74 -20.50 -3.37
N HIS A 28 -7.44 -20.42 -3.69
CA HIS A 28 -6.47 -19.53 -3.05
C HIS A 28 -5.85 -18.51 -4.01
N LYS A 29 -6.33 -18.43 -5.25
CA LYS A 29 -5.79 -17.55 -6.30
C LYS A 29 -5.84 -16.08 -5.89
N SER A 30 -6.87 -15.72 -5.12
CA SER A 30 -7.06 -14.39 -4.53
C SER A 30 -6.08 -14.07 -3.39
N GLU A 31 -5.52 -15.09 -2.72
CA GLU A 31 -4.56 -14.91 -1.63
C GLU A 31 -3.17 -14.53 -2.14
N SER A 32 -2.87 -14.84 -3.41
CA SER A 32 -1.60 -14.43 -4.01
C SER A 32 -1.44 -12.91 -3.97
N TRP A 33 -2.54 -12.15 -4.04
CA TRP A 33 -2.49 -10.79 -4.58
C TRP A 33 -3.65 -9.87 -4.14
N LYS A 34 -4.03 -9.86 -2.85
CA LYS A 34 -5.06 -8.92 -2.35
C LYS A 34 -4.74 -7.41 -2.51
N GLN A 35 -3.66 -6.97 -3.20
CA GLN A 35 -3.38 -5.54 -3.39
C GLN A 35 -2.84 -5.06 -4.74
N TYR A 36 -2.50 -5.89 -5.73
CA TYR A 36 -2.16 -5.36 -7.05
C TYR A 36 -3.28 -5.65 -8.04
N LYS A 37 -3.79 -4.58 -8.65
CA LYS A 37 -4.75 -4.60 -9.75
C LYS A 37 -3.98 -4.45 -11.06
N PRO A 38 -3.69 -5.54 -11.80
CA PRO A 38 -3.03 -5.42 -13.09
C PRO A 38 -3.90 -4.61 -14.05
N GLY A 39 -3.26 -3.76 -14.85
CA GLY A 39 -3.93 -2.96 -15.88
C GLY A 39 -4.47 -1.61 -15.44
N GLN A 40 -4.46 -1.26 -14.14
CA GLN A 40 -4.83 0.08 -13.72
C GLN A 40 -3.64 1.05 -13.79
N SER A 41 -3.79 2.11 -14.58
CA SER A 41 -2.83 3.22 -14.62
C SER A 41 -2.71 3.89 -13.25
N ARG A 42 -1.60 4.60 -13.01
CA ARG A 42 -1.40 5.36 -11.76
C ARG A 42 -2.60 6.29 -11.48
N HIS A 43 -3.17 6.87 -12.54
CA HIS A 43 -4.35 7.73 -12.48
C HIS A 43 -5.61 6.96 -12.06
N GLN A 44 -5.85 5.75 -12.61
CA GLN A 44 -6.99 4.90 -12.24
C GLN A 44 -6.93 4.39 -10.80
N ARG A 45 -5.73 4.36 -10.20
CA ARG A 45 -5.52 3.99 -8.78
C ARG A 45 -5.70 5.17 -7.81
N GLY A 46 -6.11 6.34 -8.30
CA GLY A 46 -6.33 7.54 -7.48
C GLY A 46 -5.09 8.39 -7.25
N TYR A 47 -3.98 8.10 -7.95
CA TYR A 47 -2.71 8.83 -7.86
C TYR A 47 -2.45 9.59 -9.17
N GLY A 48 -3.40 10.45 -9.56
CA GLY A 48 -3.29 11.33 -10.73
C GLY A 48 -2.51 12.62 -10.45
N SER A 49 -2.44 13.51 -11.44
CA SER A 49 -1.87 14.86 -11.31
C SER A 49 -2.39 15.64 -10.10
N LYS A 50 -3.65 15.43 -9.72
CA LYS A 50 -4.25 15.98 -8.49
C LYS A 50 -3.48 15.58 -7.23
N TRP A 51 -3.09 14.30 -7.12
CA TRP A 51 -2.33 13.81 -5.98
C TRP A 51 -0.93 14.41 -5.91
N ASP A 52 -0.26 14.63 -7.06
CA ASP A 52 1.07 15.25 -7.07
C ASP A 52 1.03 16.69 -6.52
N ILE A 53 -0.03 17.45 -6.85
CA ILE A 53 -0.30 18.79 -6.32
C ILE A 53 -0.54 18.73 -4.81
N ILE A 54 -1.44 17.85 -4.36
CA ILE A 54 -1.77 17.66 -2.94
C ILE A 54 -0.51 17.26 -2.17
N ARG A 55 0.25 16.27 -2.66
CA ARG A 55 1.49 15.79 -2.04
C ARG A 55 2.50 16.92 -1.85
N ALA A 56 2.74 17.74 -2.87
CA ALA A 56 3.65 18.87 -2.77
C ALA A 56 3.17 19.90 -1.73
N ARG A 57 1.87 20.20 -1.71
CA ARG A 57 1.26 21.10 -0.72
C ARG A 57 1.41 20.59 0.71
N ILE A 58 1.11 19.33 0.97
CA ILE A 58 1.21 18.72 2.31
C ILE A 58 2.67 18.68 2.79
N LEU A 59 3.62 18.29 1.93
CA LEU A 59 5.04 18.33 2.27
C LEU A 59 5.49 19.75 2.64
N LYS A 60 5.05 20.77 1.89
CA LYS A 60 5.37 22.17 2.18
C LYS A 60 4.76 22.63 3.51
N ARG A 61 3.48 22.33 3.76
CA ARG A 61 2.77 22.62 5.02
C ARG A 61 3.52 22.03 6.22
N ASP A 62 3.95 20.78 6.07
CA ASP A 62 4.64 20.02 7.09
C ASP A 62 6.14 20.34 7.19
N GLN A 63 6.61 21.37 6.46
CA GLN A 63 8.00 21.80 6.38
C GLN A 63 8.97 20.67 6.00
N TYR A 64 8.49 19.70 5.22
CA TYR A 64 9.21 18.48 4.85
C TYR A 64 9.68 17.65 6.06
N LEU A 65 9.01 17.79 7.21
CA LEU A 65 9.29 17.03 8.42
C LEU A 65 8.25 15.92 8.63
N CYS A 66 8.74 14.78 9.10
CA CYS A 66 7.91 13.65 9.49
C CYS A 66 7.08 14.03 10.71
N GLN A 67 5.75 14.02 10.58
CA GLN A 67 4.85 14.43 11.65
C GLN A 67 4.92 13.50 12.87
N ASN A 68 5.14 12.19 12.68
CA ASN A 68 5.34 11.26 13.79
C ASN A 68 6.58 11.57 14.64
N HIS A 69 7.71 11.91 14.01
CA HIS A 69 8.92 12.30 14.72
C HIS A 69 8.78 13.71 15.32
N ARG A 70 8.10 14.62 14.61
CA ARG A 70 7.84 15.98 15.09
C ARG A 70 7.01 16.00 16.37
N ARG A 71 5.98 15.14 16.49
CA ARG A 71 5.22 14.93 17.74
C ARG A 71 6.11 14.51 18.92
N GLN A 72 7.23 13.84 18.63
CA GLN A 72 8.25 13.43 19.60
C GLN A 72 9.38 14.46 19.75
N LYS A 73 9.23 15.67 19.18
CA LYS A 73 10.24 16.74 19.14
C LYS A 73 11.54 16.36 18.41
N ILE A 74 11.47 15.40 17.48
CA ILE A 74 12.59 14.97 16.64
C ILE A 74 12.40 15.51 15.22
N ALA A 75 13.41 16.23 14.70
CA ALA A 75 13.42 16.68 13.31
C ALA A 75 13.93 15.56 12.39
N LYS A 76 13.02 14.95 11.63
CA LYS A 76 13.37 13.95 10.60
C LYS A 76 12.70 14.30 9.29
N LYS A 77 13.43 14.21 8.18
CA LYS A 77 12.90 14.49 6.84
C LYS A 77 11.77 13.52 6.47
N ALA A 78 10.67 14.06 5.95
CA ALA A 78 9.60 13.29 5.34
C ALA A 78 9.92 12.98 3.87
N THR A 79 9.51 11.79 3.43
CA THR A 79 9.71 11.28 2.06
C THR A 79 8.40 10.97 1.36
N SER A 80 7.35 10.71 2.12
CA SER A 80 6.01 10.37 1.64
C SER A 80 4.94 11.19 2.36
N VAL A 81 3.75 11.24 1.73
CA VAL A 81 2.52 11.74 2.33
C VAL A 81 1.56 10.57 2.38
N ASP A 82 0.89 10.41 3.51
CA ASP A 82 0.03 9.26 3.78
C ASP A 82 -1.28 9.70 4.43
N HIS A 83 -2.33 8.90 4.25
CA HIS A 83 -3.64 9.18 4.82
C HIS A 83 -3.71 8.76 6.28
N ILE A 84 -4.06 9.64 7.22
CA ILE A 84 -4.22 9.31 8.65
C ILE A 84 -5.26 8.18 8.81
N ILE A 85 -6.43 8.37 8.23
CA ILE A 85 -7.45 7.33 8.04
C ILE A 85 -7.26 6.74 6.64
N PRO A 86 -6.96 5.44 6.49
CA PRO A 86 -6.76 4.85 5.17
C PRO A 86 -8.00 4.96 4.28
N LYS A 87 -7.80 5.10 2.96
CA LYS A 87 -8.90 5.09 1.99
C LYS A 87 -9.80 3.85 2.10
N ALA A 88 -9.22 2.70 2.45
CA ALA A 88 -9.96 1.46 2.67
C ALA A 88 -10.95 1.54 3.84
N HIS A 89 -10.71 2.44 4.80
CA HIS A 89 -11.58 2.68 5.96
C HIS A 89 -12.34 4.02 5.85
N GLY A 90 -12.55 4.54 4.63
CA GLY A 90 -13.33 5.76 4.40
C GLY A 90 -12.53 7.06 4.46
N GLY A 91 -11.20 7.01 4.51
CA GLY A 91 -10.37 8.20 4.43
C GLY A 91 -10.47 8.93 3.09
N ASN A 92 -10.45 10.26 3.14
CA ASN A 92 -10.49 11.13 1.96
C ASN A 92 -9.13 11.80 1.70
N ASP A 93 -9.01 12.55 0.60
CA ASP A 93 -7.80 13.29 0.22
C ASP A 93 -7.76 14.71 0.82
N ASP A 94 -8.49 14.97 1.90
CA ASP A 94 -8.48 16.29 2.56
C ASP A 94 -7.17 16.52 3.30
N ASP A 95 -6.73 17.77 3.35
CA ASP A 95 -5.47 18.13 4.01
C ASP A 95 -5.44 17.70 5.48
N SER A 96 -6.59 17.73 6.17
CA SER A 96 -6.72 17.27 7.56
C SER A 96 -6.49 15.77 7.74
N ASN A 97 -6.76 14.97 6.70
CA ASN A 97 -6.54 13.52 6.70
C ASN A 97 -5.16 13.13 6.12
N LEU A 98 -4.30 14.09 5.78
CA LEU A 98 -2.99 13.82 5.18
C LEU A 98 -1.85 14.24 6.10
N GLU A 99 -0.83 13.41 6.23
CA GLU A 99 0.38 13.72 6.98
C GLU A 99 1.67 13.31 6.25
N SER A 100 2.71 14.12 6.39
CA SER A 100 4.04 13.82 5.87
C SER A 100 4.78 12.85 6.79
N LEU A 101 5.28 11.74 6.25
CA LEU A 101 5.98 10.69 6.98
C LEU A 101 7.36 10.38 6.36
N CYS A 102 8.30 9.96 7.20
CA CYS A 102 9.51 9.31 6.72
C CYS A 102 9.21 7.84 6.37
N TRP A 103 10.09 7.21 5.59
CA TRP A 103 9.94 5.82 5.17
C TRP A 103 9.66 4.83 6.32
N GLU A 104 10.38 4.95 7.44
CA GLU A 104 10.21 4.06 8.59
C GLU A 104 8.84 4.18 9.24
N CYS A 105 8.38 5.41 9.48
CA CYS A 105 7.06 5.66 10.04
C CYS A 105 5.96 5.20 9.09
N HIS A 106 6.12 5.45 7.79
CA HIS A 106 5.17 5.03 6.76
C HIS A 106 5.05 3.50 6.74
N ARG A 107 6.20 2.81 6.65
CA ARG A 107 6.24 1.33 6.70
C ARG A 107 5.62 0.77 7.97
N ALA A 108 5.90 1.37 9.13
CA ALA A 108 5.34 0.93 10.40
C ALA A 108 3.82 1.14 10.47
N LYS A 109 3.30 2.22 9.88
CA LYS A 109 1.86 2.48 9.77
C LYS A 109 1.19 1.45 8.85
N THR A 110 1.72 1.24 7.65
CA THR A 110 1.22 0.22 6.71
C THR A 110 1.23 -1.19 7.35
N ALA A 111 2.24 -1.52 8.15
CA ALA A 111 2.28 -2.80 8.85
C ALA A 111 1.15 -2.96 9.89
N ARG A 112 0.83 -1.89 10.64
CA ARG A 112 -0.28 -1.90 11.61
C ARG A 112 -1.64 -2.01 10.93
N GLU A 113 -1.82 -1.28 9.84
CA GLU A 113 -3.06 -1.28 9.05
C GLU A 113 -3.35 -2.63 8.39
N ARG A 114 -2.35 -3.49 8.21
CA ARG A 114 -2.57 -4.85 7.70
C ARG A 114 -3.15 -5.81 8.72
N LEU A 115 -3.07 -5.47 10.01
CA LEU A 115 -3.55 -6.31 11.11
C LEU A 115 -4.99 -5.95 11.52
N ASN A 116 -5.50 -4.81 11.04
CA ASN A 116 -6.85 -4.29 11.32
C ASN A 116 -7.74 -4.44 10.08
#